data_AF-A0A830EEN0-F1
#
_entry.id   AF-A0A830EEN0-F1
#
_cell.length_a   1.000
_cell.length_b   1.000
_cell.length_c   1.000
_cell.angle_alpha   90.00
_cell.angle_beta   90.00
_cell.angle_gamma   90.00
#
_symmetry.space_group_name_H-M   'P 1'
#
loop_
_entity.id
_entity.type
_entity.pdbx_description
1 polymer ?
#
loop_
_entity_poly.entity_id
_entity_poly.type
_entity_poly.pdbx_seq_one_letter_code
_entity_poly.pdbx_strand_id
1 'polypeptide(L)' 'MTGEAELEPERDRDAEADPEAEDEDPAAHLKDLEDGAGCTEIWSHLSESREE' A
#
# COMPACT_ATOMS: atom_id res chain seq x y z
N MET A 1 3.97 31.22 -22.50
CA MET A 1 2.56 31.23 -22.06
C MET A 1 1.90 29.90 -22.41
N THR A 2 1.99 28.92 -21.51
CA THR A 2 1.01 27.83 -21.38
C THR A 2 0.95 27.55 -19.88
N GLY A 3 -0.27 27.64 -19.35
CA GLY A 3 -0.57 27.76 -17.93
C GLY A 3 0.01 26.62 -17.11
N GLU A 4 0.56 27.02 -15.97
CA GLU A 4 0.70 26.19 -14.78
C GLU A 4 -0.65 25.49 -14.57
N ALA A 5 -0.71 24.20 -14.86
CA ALA A 5 -1.81 23.38 -14.39
C ALA A 5 -1.66 23.34 -12.88
N GLU A 6 -2.54 24.08 -12.20
CA GLU A 6 -2.72 24.09 -10.77
C GLU A 6 -2.94 22.64 -10.34
N LEU A 7 -1.89 22.00 -9.84
CA LEU A 7 -1.94 20.66 -9.28
C LEU A 7 -2.88 20.75 -8.08
N GLU A 8 -4.10 20.26 -8.25
CA GLU A 8 -5.08 20.09 -7.17
C GLU A 8 -4.38 19.42 -5.99
N PRO A 9 -4.62 19.84 -4.73
CA PRO A 9 -3.92 19.32 -3.57
C PRO A 9 -3.99 17.80 -3.63
N GLU A 10 -2.80 17.18 -3.65
CA GLU A 10 -2.62 15.74 -3.75
C GLU A 10 -3.35 15.13 -2.56
N ARG A 11 -4.60 14.74 -2.79
CA ARG A 11 -5.52 14.17 -1.83
C ARG A 11 -4.73 13.26 -0.91
N ASP A 12 -4.69 13.60 0.38
CA ASP A 12 -4.27 12.74 1.47
C ASP A 12 -4.99 11.39 1.30
N ARG A 13 -4.41 10.47 0.53
CA ARG A 13 -5.02 9.18 0.18
C ARG A 13 -4.57 8.06 1.12
N ASP A 14 -3.71 8.39 2.07
CA ASP A 14 -3.05 7.44 2.96
C ASP A 14 -3.32 7.72 4.46
N ALA A 15 -4.22 8.65 4.79
CA ALA A 15 -4.43 9.10 6.18
C ALA A 15 -5.73 8.60 6.83
N GLU A 16 -6.43 7.64 6.24
CA GLU A 16 -7.52 6.94 6.91
C GLU A 16 -6.98 5.59 7.40
N ALA A 17 -6.11 5.66 8.42
CA ALA A 17 -5.77 4.48 9.20
C ALA A 17 -7.06 3.98 9.86
N ASP A 18 -7.46 2.76 9.54
CA ASP A 18 -8.64 2.15 10.14
C ASP A 18 -8.41 2.08 11.66
N PRO A 19 -9.26 2.72 12.48
CA PRO A 19 -9.06 2.78 13.93
C PRO A 19 -9.27 1.42 14.61
N GLU A 20 -9.78 0.40 13.90
CA GLU A 20 -9.88 -0.98 14.40
C GLU A 20 -8.63 -1.80 14.03
N ALA A 21 -7.81 -1.34 13.07
CA ALA A 21 -6.54 -1.95 12.69
C ALA A 21 -5.35 -1.57 13.60
N GLU A 22 -5.56 -0.76 14.65
CA GLU A 22 -4.49 -0.27 15.54
C GLU A 22 -3.77 -1.39 16.31
N ASP A 23 -4.41 -2.56 16.48
CA ASP A 23 -3.82 -3.74 17.13
C ASP A 23 -3.24 -4.77 16.12
N GLU A 24 -3.46 -4.57 14.83
CA GLU A 24 -3.01 -5.49 13.79
C GLU A 24 -1.71 -5.01 13.15
N ASP A 25 -0.70 -5.87 13.16
CA ASP A 25 0.58 -5.58 12.52
C ASP A 25 0.35 -5.33 11.02
N PRO A 26 0.61 -4.13 10.47
CA PRO A 26 0.28 -3.81 9.08
C PRO A 26 1.07 -4.67 8.08
N ALA A 27 2.18 -5.28 8.53
CA ALA A 27 2.96 -6.23 7.76
C ALA A 27 2.49 -7.69 7.96
N ALA A 28 1.36 -7.94 8.62
CA ALA A 28 0.88 -9.30 8.89
C ALA A 28 0.70 -10.13 7.62
N HIS A 29 0.22 -9.52 6.55
CA HIS A 29 0.06 -10.14 5.23
C HIS A 29 1.39 -10.39 4.50
N LEU A 30 2.51 -9.90 5.03
CA LEU A 30 3.85 -10.08 4.48
C LEU A 30 4.70 -11.01 5.37
N LYS A 31 4.14 -11.57 6.46
CA LYS A 31 4.86 -12.44 7.40
C LYS A 31 5.39 -13.74 6.78
N ASP A 32 4.81 -14.16 5.66
CA ASP A 32 5.24 -15.34 4.91
C ASP A 32 6.42 -15.04 3.96
N LEU A 33 6.72 -13.76 3.72
CA LEU A 33 7.82 -13.32 2.87
C LEU A 33 9.12 -13.18 3.68
N GLU A 34 10.25 -13.43 3.01
CA GLU A 34 11.57 -13.23 3.59
C GLU A 34 11.92 -11.74 3.75
N ASP A 35 12.68 -11.41 4.79
CA ASP A 35 13.24 -10.08 4.99
C ASP A 35 14.11 -9.69 3.78
N GLY A 36 13.67 -8.68 3.04
CA GLY A 36 14.34 -8.24 1.81
C GLY A 36 13.70 -8.74 0.51
N ALA A 37 12.51 -9.35 0.58
CA ALA A 37 11.70 -9.65 -0.60
C ALA A 37 11.55 -8.41 -1.49
N GLY A 38 11.80 -8.59 -2.79
CA GLY A 38 11.74 -7.53 -3.77
C GLY A 38 10.31 -7.11 -4.10
N CYS A 39 10.15 -5.94 -4.71
CA CYS A 39 8.84 -5.39 -5.08
C CYS A 39 8.00 -6.36 -5.93
N THR A 40 8.64 -7.11 -6.82
CA THR A 40 7.96 -8.10 -7.68
C THR A 40 7.41 -9.28 -6.86
N GLU A 41 8.16 -9.74 -5.87
CA GLU A 41 7.80 -10.91 -5.05
C GLU A 41 6.62 -10.57 -4.14
N ILE A 42 6.64 -9.38 -3.52
CA ILE A 42 5.52 -8.85 -2.75
C ILE A 42 4.25 -8.77 -3.60
N TRP A 43 4.37 -8.28 -4.84
CA TRP A 43 3.21 -8.11 -5.71
C TRP A 43 2.59 -9.42 -6.18
N SER A 44 3.41 -10.44 -6.49
CA SER A 44 2.91 -11.79 -6.80
C SER A 44 2.12 -12.35 -5.63
N HIS A 45 2.69 -12.31 -4.41
CA HIS A 45 2.06 -12.84 -3.20
C HIS A 45 0.70 -12.17 -2.91
N LEU A 46 0.63 -10.84 -3.03
CA LEU A 46 -0.61 -10.09 -2.81
C LEU A 46 -1.65 -10.30 -3.92
N SER A 47 -1.20 -10.55 -5.16
CA SER A 47 -2.10 -10.84 -6.28
C SER A 47 -2.74 -12.21 -6.10
N GLU A 48 -1.95 -13.23 -5.79
CA GLU A 48 -2.43 -14.59 -5.52
C GLU A 48 -3.44 -14.58 -4.36
N SER A 49 -3.10 -13.97 -3.22
CA SER A 49 -3.99 -13.89 -2.05
C SER A 49 -5.32 -13.15 -2.29
N ARG A 50 -5.39 -12.30 -3.33
CA ARG A 50 -6.60 -11.55 -3.72
C ARG A 50 -7.50 -12.34 -4.67
N GLU A 51 -6.94 -13.29 -5.41
CA GLU A 51 -7.68 -14.10 -6.40
C GLU A 51 -8.37 -15.32 -5.76
N GLU A 52 -8.03 -15.66 -4.51
CA GLU A 52 -8.61 -16.77 -3.74
C GLU A 52 -9.97 -16.46 -3.09
#